data_AF-A0A523UL63-F1
#
_entry.id   AF-A0A523UL63-F1
#
_cell.length_a   1.000
_cell.length_b   1.000
_cell.length_c   1.000
_cell.angle_alpha   90.00
_cell.angle_beta   90.00
_cell.angle_gamma   90.00
#
_symmetry.space_group_name_H-M   'P 1'
#
loop_
_entity.id
_entity.type
_entity.pdbx_description
1 polymer ?
#
loop_
_entity_poly.entity_id
_entity_poly.type
_entity_poly.pdbx_seq_one_letter_code
_entity_poly.pdbx_strand_id
1 'polypeptide(L)'
;MPEENEKSVPQEQVSEEKTVPQEAEKKTEEQPKEQPLTEERVQQLVTEATSRAVAEAKEVGRRELQSQQSINKNAETRARLAESRAKGYEAGLSGLDEETRKDIELARYRETERTSQSIAQEDEQRRQGEAYLQQMNNSLLEEVRSWGIEPDDKRIDFASDAPDYFTGRKRFTDSLQKIVRENQKKAEEKQGEDFKNLESKLRKDLGLDSVDTTAGGSGGSDSDVDFKKGIGDGSLPLNKINMERARRLGLI
;
A
#
# COMPACT_ATOMS: atom_id res chain seq x y z
N MET A 1 -16.61 10.68 -51.51
CA MET A 1 -16.89 11.98 -52.16
C MET A 1 -18.35 11.99 -52.55
N PRO A 2 -19.12 12.93 -52.01
CA PRO A 2 -19.04 13.47 -50.64
C PRO A 2 -19.93 12.53 -49.76
N GLU A 3 -20.95 12.85 -48.94
CA GLU A 3 -21.43 14.02 -48.17
C GLU A 3 -21.76 13.48 -46.73
N GLU A 4 -21.82 14.16 -45.58
CA GLU A 4 -22.09 15.57 -45.19
C GLU A 4 -23.57 16.00 -45.41
N ASN A 5 -24.25 16.84 -44.61
CA ASN A 5 -24.12 17.32 -43.21
C ASN A 5 -25.55 17.80 -42.76
N GLU A 6 -25.93 18.23 -41.55
CA GLU A 6 -25.32 18.53 -40.23
C GLU A 6 -26.46 18.61 -39.17
N LYS A 7 -26.15 18.81 -37.86
CA LYS A 7 -27.04 19.39 -36.80
C LYS A 7 -28.27 18.55 -36.34
N SER A 8 -28.85 18.78 -35.14
CA SER A 8 -28.59 19.76 -34.06
C SER A 8 -28.79 19.18 -32.64
N VAL A 9 -28.25 19.88 -31.64
CA VAL A 9 -28.51 19.71 -30.19
C VAL A 9 -29.05 21.04 -29.65
N PRO A 10 -29.98 21.01 -28.69
CA PRO A 10 -29.78 21.68 -27.39
C PRO A 10 -30.21 20.74 -26.22
N GLN A 11 -29.67 20.76 -24.99
CA GLN A 11 -29.58 21.87 -24.00
C GLN A 11 -30.96 22.50 -23.74
N GLU A 12 -31.46 22.74 -22.52
CA GLU A 12 -30.94 22.75 -21.15
C GLU A 12 -31.99 22.06 -20.22
N GLN A 13 -31.83 21.78 -18.92
CA GLN A 13 -31.32 22.65 -17.86
C GLN A 13 -30.52 21.91 -16.78
N VAL A 14 -29.39 22.49 -16.42
CA VAL A 14 -28.77 22.34 -15.09
C VAL A 14 -29.04 23.64 -14.34
N SER A 15 -29.63 23.56 -13.15
CA SER A 15 -29.66 24.71 -12.24
C SER A 15 -28.39 24.73 -11.42
N GLU A 16 -27.39 25.49 -11.88
CA GLU A 16 -26.44 26.07 -10.93
C GLU A 16 -27.17 27.09 -10.05
N GLU A 17 -26.83 27.16 -8.77
CA GLU A 17 -26.40 28.45 -8.24
C GLU A 17 -25.26 28.24 -7.23
N LYS A 18 -24.23 29.08 -7.34
CA LYS A 18 -23.03 29.03 -6.50
C LYS A 18 -23.20 30.00 -5.33
N THR A 19 -22.81 29.60 -4.12
CA THR A 19 -22.14 30.57 -3.24
C THR A 19 -21.20 29.90 -2.25
N VAL A 20 -19.95 30.36 -2.25
CA VAL A 20 -18.99 30.25 -1.14
C VAL A 20 -18.44 31.67 -0.99
N PRO A 21 -18.48 32.23 0.23
CA PRO A 21 -17.23 32.70 0.82
C PRO A 21 -16.90 31.95 2.12
N GLN A 22 -15.63 32.06 2.51
CA GLN A 22 -15.12 31.57 3.78
C GLN A 22 -15.52 32.51 4.93
N GLU A 23 -15.72 31.96 6.13
CA GLU A 23 -15.00 32.50 7.29
C GLU A 23 -14.67 31.36 8.28
N ALA A 24 -13.80 31.64 9.25
CA ALA A 24 -13.11 30.60 10.02
C ALA A 24 -13.71 30.36 11.40
N GLU A 25 -13.70 29.09 11.86
CA GLU A 25 -13.76 28.81 13.29
C GLU A 25 -12.89 27.60 13.66
N LYS A 26 -12.06 27.76 14.72
CA LYS A 26 -11.20 26.69 15.24
C LYS A 26 -11.96 25.83 16.25
N LYS A 27 -12.18 24.56 15.91
CA LYS A 27 -12.45 23.48 16.87
C LYS A 27 -11.36 22.44 16.64
N THR A 28 -10.19 22.57 17.26
CA THR A 28 -9.95 22.38 18.71
C THR A 28 -10.49 21.03 19.14
N GLU A 29 -9.62 20.04 19.20
CA GLU A 29 -9.91 18.72 19.74
C GLU A 29 -10.13 18.84 21.26
N GLU A 30 -11.38 18.91 21.71
CA GLU A 30 -11.65 18.60 23.11
C GLU A 30 -11.45 17.11 23.34
N GLN A 31 -10.29 16.77 23.90
CA GLN A 31 -10.10 15.49 24.59
C GLN A 31 -11.24 15.29 25.59
N PRO A 32 -11.85 14.09 25.67
CA PRO A 32 -12.92 13.83 26.63
C PRO A 32 -12.37 13.97 28.05
N LYS A 33 -12.82 15.03 28.76
CA LYS A 33 -12.42 15.31 30.14
C LYS A 33 -12.77 14.11 31.03
N GLU A 34 -11.76 13.54 31.67
CA GLU A 34 -11.90 12.40 32.56
C GLU A 34 -12.85 12.74 33.72
N GLN A 35 -14.04 12.13 33.73
CA GLN A 35 -14.92 12.15 34.89
C GLN A 35 -14.50 11.02 35.84
N PRO A 36 -14.39 11.27 37.15
CA PRO A 36 -13.98 10.24 38.10
C PRO A 36 -14.99 9.09 38.13
N LEU A 37 -14.50 7.87 37.94
CA LEU A 37 -15.29 6.63 37.99
C LEU A 37 -15.73 6.33 39.43
N THR A 38 -16.92 6.79 39.81
CA THR A 38 -17.57 6.36 41.05
C THR A 38 -18.10 4.93 40.92
N GLU A 39 -18.14 4.20 42.03
CA GLU A 39 -18.51 2.77 42.04
C GLU A 39 -19.93 2.52 41.47
N GLU A 40 -20.88 3.40 41.78
CA GLU A 40 -22.24 3.36 41.20
C GLU A 40 -22.22 3.51 39.67
N ARG A 41 -21.32 4.34 39.13
CA ARG A 41 -21.17 4.54 37.68
C ARG A 41 -20.56 3.32 37.00
N VAL A 42 -19.62 2.64 37.67
CA VAL A 42 -19.08 1.35 37.24
C VAL A 42 -20.17 0.27 37.26
N GLN A 43 -20.98 0.19 38.31
CA GLN A 43 -22.09 -0.75 38.39
C GLN A 43 -23.15 -0.49 37.29
N GLN A 44 -23.52 0.78 37.04
CA GLN A 44 -24.38 1.15 35.92
C GLN A 44 -23.82 0.68 34.59
N LEU A 45 -22.55 0.98 34.28
CA LEU A 45 -21.87 0.55 33.05
C LEU A 45 -21.82 -0.98 32.91
N VAL A 46 -21.62 -1.72 34.01
CA VAL A 46 -21.66 -3.20 34.00
C VAL A 46 -23.08 -3.71 33.72
N THR A 47 -24.12 -3.13 34.33
CA THR A 47 -25.52 -3.52 34.03
C THR A 47 -25.94 -3.17 32.60
N GLU A 48 -25.46 -2.06 32.05
CA GLU A 48 -25.71 -1.68 30.66
C GLU A 48 -24.94 -2.58 29.67
N ALA A 49 -23.66 -2.84 29.92
CA ALA A 49 -22.86 -3.74 29.09
C ALA A 49 -23.42 -5.18 29.10
N THR A 50 -23.80 -5.71 30.27
CA THR A 50 -24.37 -7.06 30.38
C THR A 50 -25.77 -7.16 29.77
N SER A 51 -26.63 -6.15 29.94
CA SER A 51 -27.95 -6.15 29.29
C SER A 51 -27.87 -6.01 27.76
N ARG A 52 -26.94 -5.19 27.24
CA ARG A 52 -26.60 -5.12 25.81
C ARG A 52 -26.08 -6.47 25.30
N ALA A 53 -25.10 -7.08 25.96
CA ALA A 53 -24.55 -8.39 25.57
C ALA A 53 -25.60 -9.52 25.61
N VAL A 54 -26.52 -9.50 26.59
CA VAL A 54 -27.63 -10.46 26.66
C VAL A 54 -28.68 -10.22 25.56
N ALA A 55 -28.90 -8.96 25.13
CA ALA A 55 -29.76 -8.66 24.00
C ALA A 55 -29.13 -9.12 22.67
N GLU A 56 -27.85 -8.82 22.47
CA GLU A 56 -27.07 -9.22 21.30
C GLU A 56 -26.98 -10.75 21.17
N ALA A 57 -26.63 -11.47 22.25
CA ALA A 57 -26.60 -12.94 22.26
C ALA A 57 -27.97 -13.56 21.95
N LYS A 58 -29.07 -12.96 22.42
CA LYS A 58 -30.45 -13.39 22.07
C LYS A 58 -30.79 -13.11 20.61
N GLU A 59 -30.26 -12.06 20.01
CA GLU A 59 -30.48 -11.77 18.60
C GLU A 59 -29.64 -12.69 17.69
N VAL A 60 -28.35 -12.86 18.00
CA VAL A 60 -27.45 -13.81 17.31
C VAL A 60 -28.04 -15.22 17.35
N GLY A 61 -28.44 -15.71 18.52
CA GLY A 61 -29.08 -17.03 18.65
C GLY A 61 -30.39 -17.16 17.88
N ARG A 62 -31.19 -16.08 17.76
CA ARG A 62 -32.40 -16.07 16.90
C ARG A 62 -32.06 -16.14 15.41
N ARG A 63 -31.08 -15.35 14.95
CA ARG A 63 -30.61 -15.34 13.55
C ARG A 63 -30.02 -16.70 13.18
N GLU A 64 -29.24 -17.33 14.07
CA GLU A 64 -28.67 -18.65 13.86
C GLU A 64 -29.76 -19.74 13.77
N LEU A 65 -30.71 -19.77 14.71
CA LEU A 65 -31.80 -20.75 14.70
C LEU A 65 -32.70 -20.60 13.45
N GLN A 66 -32.93 -19.36 12.99
CA GLN A 66 -33.59 -19.10 11.69
C GLN A 66 -32.76 -19.61 10.50
N SER A 67 -31.44 -19.39 10.51
CA SER A 67 -30.53 -19.91 9.48
C SER A 67 -30.58 -21.44 9.41
N GLN A 68 -30.40 -22.13 10.54
CA GLN A 68 -30.50 -23.59 10.64
C GLN A 68 -31.88 -24.12 10.19
N GLN A 69 -32.99 -23.46 10.54
CA GLN A 69 -34.32 -23.82 10.03
C GLN A 69 -34.45 -23.65 8.52
N SER A 70 -33.83 -22.62 7.92
CA SER A 70 -33.85 -22.41 6.47
C SER A 70 -33.04 -23.48 5.73
N ILE A 71 -31.87 -23.85 6.28
CA ILE A 71 -31.01 -24.93 5.78
C ILE A 71 -31.77 -26.27 5.83
N ASN A 72 -32.41 -26.60 6.95
CA ASN A 72 -33.15 -27.84 7.12
C ASN A 72 -34.37 -27.94 6.17
N LYS A 73 -35.13 -26.85 5.99
CA LYS A 73 -36.24 -26.80 5.00
C LYS A 73 -35.74 -26.97 3.56
N ASN A 74 -34.58 -26.39 3.23
CA ASN A 74 -33.95 -26.55 1.91
C ASN A 74 -33.39 -27.96 1.70
N ALA A 75 -32.90 -28.63 2.75
CA ALA A 75 -32.50 -30.03 2.70
C ALA A 75 -33.72 -30.96 2.52
N GLU A 76 -34.79 -30.76 3.27
CA GLU A 76 -36.01 -31.58 3.20
C GLU A 76 -36.70 -31.46 1.82
N THR A 77 -36.83 -30.24 1.29
CA THR A 77 -37.43 -30.03 -0.04
C THR A 77 -36.59 -30.65 -1.15
N ARG A 78 -35.25 -30.61 -1.06
CA ARG A 78 -34.35 -31.36 -1.97
C ARG A 78 -34.53 -32.86 -1.85
N ALA A 79 -34.62 -33.40 -0.63
CA ALA A 79 -34.82 -34.84 -0.39
C ALA A 79 -36.15 -35.33 -0.99
N ARG A 80 -37.27 -34.63 -0.70
CA ARG A 80 -38.60 -34.94 -1.25
C ARG A 80 -38.62 -34.88 -2.79
N LEU A 81 -37.86 -33.96 -3.40
CA LEU A 81 -37.75 -33.83 -4.86
C LEU A 81 -36.83 -34.88 -5.50
N ALA A 82 -35.83 -35.38 -4.77
CA ALA A 82 -35.04 -36.55 -5.18
C ALA A 82 -35.88 -37.84 -5.10
N GLU A 83 -36.64 -38.03 -4.02
CA GLU A 83 -37.57 -39.15 -3.86
C GLU A 83 -38.66 -39.18 -4.93
N SER A 84 -39.30 -38.05 -5.24
CA SER A 84 -40.37 -38.01 -6.25
C SER A 84 -39.85 -38.32 -7.66
N ARG A 85 -38.63 -37.88 -7.97
CA ARG A 85 -37.91 -38.28 -9.20
C ARG A 85 -37.60 -39.78 -9.20
N ALA A 86 -37.04 -40.32 -8.12
CA ALA A 86 -36.72 -41.75 -8.02
C ALA A 86 -37.97 -42.63 -8.22
N LYS A 87 -39.05 -42.34 -7.49
CA LYS A 87 -40.34 -43.04 -7.60
C LYS A 87 -40.96 -42.90 -9.00
N GLY A 88 -40.77 -41.74 -9.66
CA GLY A 88 -41.16 -41.54 -11.06
C GLY A 88 -40.38 -42.40 -12.05
N TYR A 89 -39.07 -42.56 -11.87
CA TYR A 89 -38.26 -43.48 -12.69
C TYR A 89 -38.62 -44.95 -12.42
N GLU A 90 -38.80 -45.36 -11.15
CA GLU A 90 -39.22 -46.72 -10.79
C GLU A 90 -40.57 -47.08 -11.44
N ALA A 91 -41.56 -46.21 -11.35
CA ALA A 91 -42.86 -46.39 -11.99
C ALA A 91 -42.80 -46.37 -13.52
N GLY A 92 -41.89 -45.58 -14.11
CA GLY A 92 -41.65 -45.57 -15.56
C GLY A 92 -41.00 -46.85 -16.09
N LEU A 93 -40.26 -47.58 -15.24
CA LEU A 93 -39.60 -48.85 -15.59
C LEU A 93 -40.41 -50.09 -15.18
N SER A 94 -41.42 -49.97 -14.31
CA SER A 94 -42.13 -51.11 -13.71
C SER A 94 -43.08 -51.89 -14.65
N GLY A 95 -43.11 -51.55 -15.94
CA GLY A 95 -43.88 -52.25 -16.97
C GLY A 95 -43.05 -52.69 -18.19
N LEU A 96 -41.73 -52.56 -18.14
CA LEU A 96 -40.81 -52.99 -19.19
C LEU A 96 -40.24 -54.38 -18.90
N ASP A 97 -39.78 -55.06 -19.96
CA ASP A 97 -38.99 -56.28 -19.83
C ASP A 97 -37.59 -55.98 -19.25
N GLU A 98 -36.94 -57.02 -18.73
CA GLU A 98 -35.68 -56.88 -17.99
C GLU A 98 -34.49 -56.50 -18.89
N GLU A 99 -34.57 -56.70 -20.21
CA GLU A 99 -33.51 -56.38 -21.17
C GLU A 99 -33.59 -54.90 -21.57
N THR A 100 -34.76 -54.44 -22.04
CA THR A 100 -35.05 -53.02 -22.30
C THR A 100 -34.79 -52.16 -21.06
N ARG A 101 -35.16 -52.64 -19.87
CA ARG A 101 -34.88 -51.92 -18.62
C ARG A 101 -33.36 -51.76 -18.38
N LYS A 102 -32.56 -52.81 -18.58
CA LYS A 102 -31.09 -52.74 -18.41
C LYS A 102 -30.45 -51.79 -19.42
N ASP A 103 -30.93 -51.78 -20.66
CA ASP A 103 -30.42 -50.85 -21.68
C ASP A 103 -30.74 -49.38 -21.35
N ILE A 104 -31.93 -49.07 -20.81
CA ILE A 104 -32.28 -47.72 -20.35
C ILE A 104 -31.41 -47.31 -19.15
N GLU A 105 -31.23 -48.21 -18.17
CA GLU A 105 -30.34 -47.95 -17.02
C GLU A 105 -28.88 -47.74 -17.48
N LEU A 106 -28.37 -48.56 -18.40
CA LEU A 106 -27.03 -48.45 -18.98
C LEU A 106 -26.83 -47.17 -19.81
N ALA A 107 -27.83 -46.76 -20.59
CA ALA A 107 -27.82 -45.49 -21.32
C ALA A 107 -27.72 -44.29 -20.35
N ARG A 108 -28.51 -44.31 -19.27
CA ARG A 108 -28.47 -43.31 -18.20
C ARG A 108 -27.12 -43.29 -17.48
N TYR A 109 -26.51 -44.44 -17.20
CA TYR A 109 -25.16 -44.49 -16.60
C TYR A 109 -24.12 -43.85 -17.52
N ARG A 110 -24.15 -44.14 -18.84
CA ARG A 110 -23.24 -43.51 -19.83
C ARG A 110 -23.45 -42.00 -19.96
N GLU A 111 -24.68 -41.50 -19.84
CA GLU A 111 -24.99 -40.07 -19.82
C GLU A 111 -24.50 -39.38 -18.53
N THR A 112 -24.69 -40.04 -17.39
CA THR A 112 -24.18 -39.59 -16.08
C THR A 112 -22.65 -39.57 -16.05
N GLU A 113 -22.00 -40.57 -16.65
CA GLU A 113 -20.55 -40.64 -16.78
C GLU A 113 -20.03 -39.49 -17.65
N ARG A 114 -20.58 -39.28 -18.86
CA ARG A 114 -20.21 -38.16 -19.76
C ARG A 114 -20.36 -36.79 -19.09
N THR A 115 -21.47 -36.56 -18.40
CA THR A 115 -21.68 -35.29 -17.68
C THR A 115 -20.71 -35.13 -16.51
N SER A 116 -20.41 -36.19 -15.76
CA SER A 116 -19.37 -36.14 -14.71
C SER A 116 -17.96 -35.89 -15.25
N GLN A 117 -17.60 -36.47 -16.41
CA GLN A 117 -16.31 -36.23 -17.08
C GLN A 117 -16.21 -34.78 -17.58
N SER A 118 -17.30 -34.22 -18.13
CA SER A 118 -17.34 -32.81 -18.55
C SER A 118 -17.18 -31.86 -17.36
N ILE A 119 -17.89 -32.11 -16.25
CA ILE A 119 -17.78 -31.28 -15.03
C ILE A 119 -16.37 -31.40 -14.43
N ALA A 120 -15.79 -32.61 -14.39
CA ALA A 120 -14.43 -32.81 -13.92
C ALA A 120 -13.41 -32.05 -14.77
N GLN A 121 -13.57 -32.01 -16.10
CA GLN A 121 -12.71 -31.21 -16.98
C GLN A 121 -12.87 -29.70 -16.77
N GLU A 122 -14.09 -29.22 -16.51
CA GLU A 122 -14.35 -27.82 -16.20
C GLU A 122 -13.74 -27.40 -14.85
N ASP A 123 -13.92 -28.21 -13.79
CA ASP A 123 -13.27 -28.00 -12.49
C ASP A 123 -11.74 -28.07 -12.56
N GLU A 124 -11.19 -28.98 -13.37
CA GLU A 124 -9.73 -29.11 -13.58
C GLU A 124 -9.17 -27.87 -14.30
N GLN A 125 -9.85 -27.38 -15.35
CA GLN A 125 -9.49 -26.12 -16.03
C GLN A 125 -9.62 -24.92 -15.08
N ARG A 126 -10.67 -24.86 -14.27
CA ARG A 126 -10.88 -23.78 -13.29
C ARG A 126 -9.78 -23.75 -12.23
N ARG A 127 -9.38 -24.92 -11.71
CA ARG A 127 -8.26 -25.07 -10.78
C ARG A 127 -6.94 -24.63 -11.40
N GLN A 128 -6.68 -24.98 -12.66
CA GLN A 128 -5.48 -24.54 -13.38
C GLN A 128 -5.47 -23.01 -13.56
N GLY A 129 -6.62 -22.39 -13.88
CA GLY A 129 -6.76 -20.94 -13.92
C GLY A 129 -6.55 -20.26 -12.56
N GLU A 130 -7.17 -20.77 -11.49
CA GLU A 130 -6.98 -20.28 -10.12
C GLU A 130 -5.51 -20.40 -9.67
N ALA A 131 -4.85 -21.53 -9.94
CA ALA A 131 -3.45 -21.75 -9.62
C ALA A 131 -2.51 -20.82 -10.42
N TYR A 132 -2.78 -20.59 -11.70
CA TYR A 132 -2.02 -19.65 -12.53
C TYR A 132 -2.12 -18.21 -12.00
N LEU A 133 -3.32 -17.77 -11.61
CA LEU A 133 -3.51 -16.44 -11.01
C LEU A 133 -2.83 -16.32 -9.64
N GLN A 134 -2.85 -17.37 -8.81
CA GLN A 134 -2.07 -17.41 -7.56
C GLN A 134 -0.56 -17.33 -7.83
N GLN A 135 -0.05 -18.04 -8.83
CA GLN A 135 1.36 -18.01 -9.20
C GLN A 135 1.79 -16.61 -9.71
N MET A 136 0.95 -15.95 -10.53
CA MET A 136 1.17 -14.56 -10.93
C MET A 136 1.23 -13.61 -9.72
N ASN A 137 0.25 -13.68 -8.82
CA ASN A 137 0.21 -12.84 -7.63
C ASN A 137 1.43 -13.08 -6.73
N ASN A 138 1.81 -14.33 -6.48
CA ASN A 138 3.00 -14.67 -5.70
C ASN A 138 4.28 -14.09 -6.33
N SER A 139 4.43 -14.18 -7.65
CA SER A 139 5.56 -13.61 -8.40
C SER A 139 5.65 -12.08 -8.25
N LEU A 140 4.51 -11.37 -8.27
CA LEU A 140 4.48 -9.93 -7.97
C LEU A 140 4.97 -9.64 -6.54
N LEU A 141 4.50 -10.38 -5.54
CA LEU A 141 4.90 -10.18 -4.13
C LEU A 141 6.35 -10.57 -3.85
N GLU A 142 6.89 -11.58 -4.54
CA GLU A 142 8.30 -11.94 -4.51
C GLU A 142 9.19 -10.82 -5.09
N GLU A 143 8.72 -10.13 -6.13
CA GLU A 143 9.41 -8.94 -6.65
C GLU A 143 9.36 -7.76 -5.67
N VAL A 144 8.21 -7.44 -5.05
CA VAL A 144 8.17 -6.38 -4.02
C VAL A 144 9.23 -6.64 -2.94
N ARG A 145 9.35 -7.89 -2.49
CA ARG A 145 10.37 -8.34 -1.53
C ARG A 145 11.80 -8.26 -2.07
N SER A 146 12.05 -8.59 -3.35
CA SER A 146 13.40 -8.53 -3.94
C SER A 146 13.91 -7.09 -4.13
N TRP A 147 13.01 -6.12 -4.28
CA TRP A 147 13.32 -4.68 -4.20
C TRP A 147 13.48 -4.16 -2.76
N GLY A 148 13.35 -5.01 -1.74
CA GLY A 148 13.49 -4.65 -0.33
C GLY A 148 12.31 -3.85 0.24
N ILE A 149 11.13 -4.01 -0.34
CA ILE A 149 9.89 -3.32 0.06
C ILE A 149 8.97 -4.34 0.76
N GLU A 150 8.14 -3.88 1.71
CA GLU A 150 7.12 -4.73 2.32
C GLU A 150 5.93 -4.92 1.36
N PRO A 151 5.40 -6.16 1.19
CA PRO A 151 4.22 -6.44 0.35
C PRO A 151 3.02 -5.52 0.57
N ASP A 152 2.82 -5.05 1.80
CA ASP A 152 1.68 -4.23 2.23
C ASP A 152 1.98 -2.71 2.23
N ASP A 153 3.11 -2.26 1.65
CA ASP A 153 3.44 -0.83 1.54
C ASP A 153 2.43 -0.11 0.63
N LYS A 154 1.64 0.78 1.23
CA LYS A 154 0.57 1.57 0.58
C LYS A 154 1.04 2.47 -0.56
N ARG A 155 2.35 2.60 -0.79
CA ARG A 155 2.94 3.31 -1.94
C ARG A 155 3.00 2.47 -3.22
N ILE A 156 2.81 1.15 -3.14
CA ILE A 156 2.85 0.25 -4.29
C ILE A 156 1.59 0.43 -5.14
N ASP A 157 1.76 0.73 -6.42
CA ASP A 157 0.66 0.81 -7.38
C ASP A 157 0.47 -0.56 -8.06
N PHE A 158 -0.39 -1.41 -7.48
CA PHE A 158 -0.78 -2.67 -8.10
C PHE A 158 -1.65 -2.49 -9.37
N ALA A 159 -2.04 -1.25 -9.71
CA ALA A 159 -2.66 -0.86 -10.98
C ALA A 159 -3.85 -1.73 -11.42
N SER A 160 -4.74 -2.07 -10.48
CA SER A 160 -5.95 -2.87 -10.72
C SER A 160 -6.99 -2.19 -11.62
N ASP A 161 -6.81 -0.89 -11.90
CA ASP A 161 -7.58 -0.07 -12.83
C ASP A 161 -6.97 0.02 -14.24
N ALA A 162 -5.81 -0.61 -14.49
CA ALA A 162 -5.12 -0.51 -15.77
C ALA A 162 -5.91 -1.19 -16.92
N PRO A 163 -5.97 -0.58 -18.11
CA PRO A 163 -6.71 -1.13 -19.25
C PRO A 163 -6.02 -2.34 -19.90
N ASP A 164 -4.73 -2.53 -19.64
CA ASP A 164 -3.92 -3.63 -20.17
C ASP A 164 -2.79 -4.01 -19.20
N TYR A 165 -2.32 -5.26 -19.33
CA TYR A 165 -1.28 -5.82 -18.47
C TYR A 165 0.06 -5.08 -18.56
N PHE A 166 0.46 -4.55 -19.72
CA PHE A 166 1.75 -3.88 -19.86
C PHE A 166 1.74 -2.51 -19.19
N THR A 167 0.64 -1.74 -19.31
CA THR A 167 0.45 -0.48 -18.57
C THR A 167 0.41 -0.71 -17.07
N GLY A 168 -0.35 -1.71 -16.60
CA GLY A 168 -0.42 -2.06 -15.17
C GLY A 168 0.93 -2.51 -14.61
N ARG A 169 1.61 -3.43 -15.32
CA ARG A 169 2.96 -3.91 -15.00
C ARG A 169 3.98 -2.78 -14.95
N LYS A 170 3.91 -1.82 -15.87
CA LYS A 170 4.78 -0.64 -15.89
C LYS A 170 4.52 0.26 -14.67
N ARG A 171 3.27 0.60 -14.37
CA ARG A 171 2.88 1.39 -13.18
C ARG A 171 3.40 0.76 -11.89
N PHE A 172 3.25 -0.56 -11.75
CA PHE A 172 3.79 -1.33 -10.65
C PHE A 172 5.32 -1.16 -10.52
N THR A 173 6.10 -1.47 -11.56
CA THR A 173 7.58 -1.33 -11.51
C THR A 173 8.03 0.12 -11.33
N ASP A 174 7.35 1.10 -11.92
CA ASP A 174 7.63 2.54 -11.72
C ASP A 174 7.38 2.95 -10.25
N SER A 175 6.36 2.37 -9.59
CA SER A 175 6.08 2.61 -8.16
C SER A 175 7.17 2.03 -7.26
N LEU A 176 7.65 0.80 -7.52
CA LEU A 176 8.77 0.19 -6.77
C LEU A 176 10.06 1.01 -6.93
N GLN A 177 10.37 1.45 -8.16
CA GLN A 177 11.51 2.33 -8.41
C GLN A 177 11.41 3.66 -7.65
N LYS A 178 10.21 4.26 -7.58
CA LYS A 178 9.97 5.49 -6.82
C LYS A 178 10.20 5.27 -5.33
N ILE A 179 9.65 4.19 -4.76
CA ILE A 179 9.83 3.82 -3.35
C ILE A 179 11.32 3.63 -3.02
N VAL A 180 12.07 2.88 -3.83
CA VAL A 180 13.51 2.67 -3.58
C VAL A 180 14.28 3.98 -3.68
N ARG A 181 14.02 4.86 -4.65
CA ARG A 181 14.67 6.19 -4.73
C ARG A 181 14.33 7.08 -3.53
N GLU A 182 13.09 7.08 -3.05
CA GLU A 182 12.70 7.79 -1.82
C GLU A 182 13.42 7.24 -0.59
N ASN A 183 13.53 5.92 -0.46
CA ASN A 183 14.18 5.26 0.66
C ASN A 183 15.71 5.48 0.64
N GLN A 184 16.34 5.40 -0.55
CA GLN A 184 17.76 5.72 -0.75
C GLN A 184 18.07 7.17 -0.38
N LYS A 185 17.31 8.14 -0.90
CA LYS A 185 17.49 9.55 -0.58
C LYS A 185 17.38 9.81 0.93
N LYS A 186 16.39 9.22 1.62
CA LYS A 186 16.26 9.34 3.09
C LYS A 186 17.46 8.74 3.83
N ALA A 187 18.05 7.66 3.31
CA ALA A 187 19.25 7.06 3.90
C ALA A 187 20.49 7.95 3.67
N GLU A 188 20.65 8.56 2.50
CA GLU A 188 21.71 9.53 2.19
C GLU A 188 21.60 10.79 3.05
N GLU A 189 20.40 11.36 3.17
CA GLU A 189 20.11 12.52 4.02
C GLU A 189 20.47 12.21 5.49
N LYS A 190 20.02 11.06 6.01
CA LYS A 190 20.32 10.64 7.37
C LYS A 190 21.80 10.35 7.61
N GLN A 191 22.49 9.68 6.67
CA GLN A 191 23.94 9.51 6.75
C GLN A 191 24.67 10.86 6.77
N GLY A 192 24.21 11.83 5.96
CA GLY A 192 24.74 13.20 5.96
C GLY A 192 24.52 13.95 7.27
N GLU A 193 23.42 13.69 7.99
CA GLU A 193 23.20 14.18 9.35
C GLU A 193 24.10 13.45 10.37
N ASP A 194 24.15 12.13 10.33
CA ASP A 194 24.99 11.31 11.22
C ASP A 194 26.48 11.68 11.08
N PHE A 195 26.99 11.91 9.86
CA PHE A 195 28.36 12.40 9.65
C PHE A 195 28.61 13.79 10.25
N LYS A 196 27.67 14.75 10.11
CA LYS A 196 27.79 16.08 10.76
C LYS A 196 27.73 15.98 12.29
N ASN A 197 26.91 15.07 12.80
CA ASN A 197 26.81 14.78 14.24
C ASN A 197 28.08 14.11 14.77
N LEU A 198 28.77 13.30 13.96
CA LEU A 198 30.06 12.69 14.30
C LEU A 198 31.21 13.71 14.21
N GLU A 199 31.26 14.53 13.16
CA GLU A 199 32.25 15.59 12.99
C GLU A 199 32.17 16.63 14.11
N SER A 200 30.96 17.10 14.45
CA SER A 200 30.75 18.09 15.52
C SER A 200 30.94 17.52 16.95
N LYS A 201 30.94 16.19 17.12
CA LYS A 201 31.44 15.53 18.34
C LYS A 201 32.96 15.51 18.34
N LEU A 202 33.59 14.97 17.29
CA LEU A 202 35.04 14.88 17.14
C LEU A 202 35.73 16.25 17.29
N ARG A 203 35.17 17.32 16.73
CA ARG A 203 35.70 18.70 16.90
C ARG A 203 35.67 19.18 18.35
N LYS A 204 34.67 18.79 19.14
CA LYS A 204 34.57 19.11 20.57
C LYS A 204 35.49 18.23 21.41
N ASP A 205 35.49 16.92 21.15
CA ASP A 205 36.30 15.94 21.87
C ASP A 205 37.81 16.17 21.66
N LEU A 206 38.21 16.64 20.47
CA LEU A 206 39.58 17.05 20.14
C LEU A 206 39.88 18.52 20.50
N GLY A 207 38.92 19.26 21.06
CA GLY A 207 39.08 20.68 21.44
C GLY A 207 39.32 21.65 20.28
N LEU A 208 39.11 21.24 19.02
CA LEU A 208 39.39 22.04 17.82
C LEU A 208 38.56 23.33 17.76
N ASP A 209 37.30 23.27 18.20
CA ASP A 209 36.41 24.45 18.30
C ASP A 209 36.60 25.22 19.62
N SER A 210 37.53 24.81 20.50
CA SER A 210 37.83 25.44 21.80
C SER A 210 39.14 26.24 21.84
N VAL A 211 39.75 26.49 20.68
CA VAL A 211 40.92 27.37 20.56
C VAL A 211 40.50 28.81 20.85
N ASP A 212 40.77 29.28 22.07
CA ASP A 212 40.56 30.67 22.48
C ASP A 212 41.50 31.60 21.70
N THR A 213 40.97 32.23 20.65
CA THR A 213 41.71 33.17 19.81
C THR A 213 41.97 34.53 20.47
N THR A 214 41.44 34.78 21.67
CA THR A 214 41.68 36.04 22.40
C THR A 214 43.07 36.12 23.04
N ALA A 215 43.79 35.00 23.17
CA ALA A 215 45.09 34.91 23.86
C ALA A 215 46.16 34.14 23.07
N GLY A 216 46.52 34.60 21.86
CA GLY A 216 47.66 34.02 21.12
C GLY A 216 47.82 34.39 19.65
N GLY A 217 46.84 35.05 19.04
CA GLY A 217 46.93 35.52 17.66
C GLY A 217 47.78 36.80 17.54
N SER A 218 49.09 36.66 17.30
CA SER A 218 49.91 37.80 16.87
C SER A 218 49.43 38.25 15.49
N GLY A 219 48.55 39.26 15.46
CA GLY A 219 48.04 39.91 14.26
C GLY A 219 49.13 40.71 13.57
N GLY A 220 50.11 40.01 13.00
CA GLY A 220 51.12 40.55 12.10
C GLY A 220 50.44 41.14 10.88
N SER A 221 50.12 42.43 10.95
CA SER A 221 49.92 43.25 9.77
C SER A 221 51.27 43.29 9.06
N ASP A 222 51.49 42.35 8.14
CA ASP A 222 52.67 42.25 7.28
C ASP A 222 52.75 43.52 6.44
N SER A 223 53.32 44.57 7.03
CA SER A 223 53.41 45.87 6.39
C SER A 223 54.28 45.75 5.15
N ASP A 224 54.00 46.55 4.12
CA ASP A 224 54.88 46.57 2.95
C ASP A 224 56.29 47.10 3.29
N VAL A 225 56.53 47.62 4.50
CA VAL A 225 57.87 47.95 5.02
C VAL A 225 58.61 46.69 5.47
N ASP A 226 57.95 45.82 6.24
CA ASP A 226 58.54 44.56 6.72
C ASP A 226 58.75 43.58 5.57
N PHE A 227 57.80 43.52 4.63
CA PHE A 227 57.96 42.75 3.40
C PHE A 227 59.11 43.29 2.53
N LYS A 228 59.25 44.61 2.39
CA LYS A 228 60.39 45.24 1.68
C LYS A 228 61.73 44.89 2.31
N LYS A 229 61.79 44.93 3.65
CA LYS A 229 62.98 44.55 4.41
C LYS A 229 63.32 43.07 4.20
N GLY A 230 62.34 42.16 4.34
CA GLY A 230 62.55 40.72 4.21
C GLY A 230 62.96 40.24 2.81
N ILE A 231 62.56 40.96 1.76
CA ILE A 231 63.06 40.75 0.38
C ILE A 231 64.51 41.26 0.25
N GLY A 232 64.84 42.39 0.88
CA GLY A 232 66.16 43.02 0.79
C GLY A 232 67.25 42.37 1.66
N ASP A 233 66.90 41.77 2.80
CA ASP A 233 67.82 41.05 3.69
C ASP A 233 67.86 39.52 3.45
N GLY A 234 67.00 39.02 2.55
CA GLY A 234 66.95 37.61 2.15
C GLY A 234 66.26 36.68 3.15
N SER A 235 65.62 37.21 4.20
CA SER A 235 64.86 36.40 5.16
C SER A 235 63.53 35.84 4.59
N LEU A 236 62.96 36.46 3.53
CA LEU A 236 61.78 35.95 2.86
C LEU A 236 62.11 34.97 1.72
N PRO A 237 61.49 33.77 1.67
CA PRO A 237 61.74 32.80 0.62
C PRO A 237 61.19 33.29 -0.73
N LEU A 238 61.96 33.10 -1.80
CA LEU A 238 61.63 33.50 -3.18
C LEU A 238 60.59 32.57 -3.84
N ASN A 239 59.43 32.40 -3.20
CA ASN A 239 58.27 31.71 -3.77
C ASN A 239 57.51 32.63 -4.75
N LYS A 240 56.62 32.05 -5.58
CA LYS A 240 55.86 32.81 -6.60
C LYS A 240 55.05 33.97 -6.03
N ILE A 241 54.41 33.78 -4.87
CA ILE A 241 53.55 34.77 -4.21
C ILE A 241 54.38 35.98 -3.77
N ASN A 242 55.54 35.74 -3.16
CA ASN A 242 56.48 36.77 -2.74
C ASN A 242 57.06 37.51 -3.95
N MET A 243 57.41 36.81 -5.03
CA MET A 243 57.88 37.45 -6.28
C MET A 243 56.80 38.34 -6.93
N GLU A 244 55.52 37.94 -6.87
CA GLU A 244 54.40 38.75 -7.35
C GLU A 244 54.12 39.97 -6.46
N ARG A 245 54.21 39.84 -5.13
CA ARG A 245 54.10 40.97 -4.19
C ARG A 245 55.28 41.94 -4.36
N ALA A 246 56.50 41.44 -4.55
CA ALA A 246 57.69 42.27 -4.78
C ALA A 246 57.62 43.08 -6.07
N ARG A 247 57.15 42.47 -7.17
CA ARG A 247 56.84 43.17 -8.43
C ARG A 247 55.78 44.25 -8.26
N ARG A 248 54.67 43.94 -7.57
CA ARG A 248 53.60 44.90 -7.27
C ARG A 248 54.08 46.10 -6.44
N LEU A 249 55.12 45.91 -5.63
CA LEU A 249 55.74 46.95 -4.79
C LEU A 249 56.94 47.66 -5.43
N GLY A 250 57.29 47.33 -6.68
CA GLY A 250 58.38 47.96 -7.44
C GLY A 250 59.78 47.60 -6.95
N LEU A 251 59.98 46.39 -6.43
CA LEU A 251 61.26 45.93 -5.85
C LEU A 251 62.08 45.04 -6.79
N ILE A 252 61.41 44.39 -7.76
CA ILE A 252 61.94 43.43 -8.74
C ILE A 252 61.10 43.53 -10.02
#